data_AF-A0A0C9RWB9-F1
#
_entry.id   AF-A0A0C9RWB9-F1
#
_cell.length_a   1.000
_cell.length_b   1.000
_cell.length_c   1.000
_cell.angle_alpha   90.00
_cell.angle_beta   90.00
_cell.angle_gamma   90.00
#
_symmetry.space_group_name_H-M   'P 1'
#
loop_
_entity.id
_entity.type
_entity.pdbx_description
1 polymer ?
#
loop_
_entity_poly.entity_id
_entity_poly.type
_entity_poly.pdbx_seq_one_letter_code
_entity_poly.pdbx_strand_id
1 'polypeptide(L)'
;MYSKWSLILVIAAAVSASRGWTVGNGVNYQLTTIVLSRESGIPKSSGDVGFQYTGELSVAAVWHDPKDLDTILLEIKLIRPQLYIKSRKAPEPEGFVEHSSKLDQVPQHPIYLLWRNGEILKVFLSPDETISSANLKRGLASLFQYKTLDGHHQEHDASGLCKVTYESRTPHTITKSKHHCNVNLSQLRNQHPNPILGVKLDSTRFAVYTLDPSLIPTKIEETEIHEVTLQAKPEVGATVTTQRILQKTASITVSRIDGSNIRDAIAHLQP
;
A
#
# COMPACT_ATOMS: atom_id res chain seq x y z
N MET A 1 0.90 -65.50 20.03
CA MET A 1 1.49 -64.17 20.24
C MET A 1 1.17 -63.31 19.03
N TYR A 2 0.11 -62.50 19.09
CA TYR A 2 -0.22 -61.53 18.04
C TYR A 2 0.02 -60.13 18.58
N SER A 3 1.03 -59.46 18.00
CA SER A 3 1.43 -58.10 18.35
C SER A 3 0.44 -57.10 17.77
N LYS A 4 -0.28 -56.39 18.64
CA LYS A 4 -1.13 -55.25 18.27
C LYS A 4 -0.24 -54.04 18.03
N TRP A 5 -0.17 -53.59 16.77
CA TRP A 5 0.41 -52.30 16.42
C TRP A 5 -0.66 -51.22 16.63
N SER A 6 -0.49 -50.39 17.65
CA SER A 6 -1.27 -49.18 17.83
C SER A 6 -0.77 -48.12 16.85
N LEU A 7 -1.55 -47.82 15.81
CA LEU A 7 -1.37 -46.60 15.02
C LEU A 7 -1.73 -45.41 15.92
N ILE A 8 -0.71 -44.64 16.31
CA ILE A 8 -0.90 -43.31 16.88
C ILE A 8 -1.23 -42.38 15.71
N LEU A 9 -2.51 -42.04 15.58
CA LEU A 9 -2.99 -41.02 14.67
C LEU A 9 -2.55 -39.66 15.23
N VAL A 10 -1.43 -39.11 14.74
CA VAL A 10 -1.06 -37.73 15.02
C VAL A 10 -2.01 -36.85 14.22
N ILE A 11 -3.06 -36.36 14.88
CA ILE A 11 -3.89 -35.28 14.35
C ILE A 11 -2.99 -34.05 14.34
N ALA A 12 -2.40 -33.74 13.18
CA ALA A 12 -1.86 -32.42 12.92
C ALA A 12 -3.04 -31.45 13.00
N ALA A 13 -3.19 -30.78 14.14
CA ALA A 13 -4.07 -29.64 14.23
C ALA A 13 -3.57 -28.62 13.20
N ALA A 14 -4.32 -28.46 12.11
CA ALA A 14 -4.17 -27.29 11.26
C ALA A 14 -4.51 -26.09 12.15
N VAL A 15 -3.48 -25.43 12.66
CA VAL A 15 -3.64 -24.14 13.32
C VAL A 15 -4.21 -23.21 12.26
N SER A 16 -5.50 -22.90 12.37
CA SER A 16 -6.13 -21.86 11.56
C SER A 16 -5.36 -20.57 11.81
N ALA A 17 -4.60 -20.15 10.81
CA ALA A 17 -3.75 -18.98 10.86
C ALA A 17 -4.58 -17.70 10.73
N SER A 18 -5.43 -17.38 11.70
CA SER A 18 -6.10 -16.07 11.77
C SER A 18 -5.50 -15.24 12.92
N ARG A 19 -4.18 -15.03 12.89
CA ARG A 19 -3.56 -13.88 13.57
C ARG A 19 -3.46 -12.76 12.54
N GLY A 20 -4.30 -11.75 12.69
CA GLY A 20 -4.41 -10.61 11.79
C GLY A 20 -5.43 -9.63 12.34
N TRP A 21 -6.11 -8.92 11.44
CA TRP A 21 -7.17 -8.00 11.81
C TRP A 21 -8.35 -8.69 12.50
N THR A 22 -8.82 -8.13 13.61
CA THR A 22 -9.96 -8.65 14.38
C THR A 22 -11.10 -7.65 14.37
N VAL A 23 -12.33 -8.12 14.10
CA VAL A 23 -13.49 -7.24 13.98
C VAL A 23 -13.82 -6.51 15.28
N GLY A 24 -14.00 -5.20 15.15
CA GLY A 24 -14.16 -4.25 16.26
C GLY A 24 -12.84 -3.64 16.72
N ASN A 25 -11.70 -4.04 16.15
CA ASN A 25 -10.40 -3.47 16.47
C ASN A 25 -9.77 -2.80 15.25
N GLY A 26 -8.89 -1.84 15.51
CA GLY A 26 -8.15 -1.12 14.50
C GLY A 26 -6.84 -0.53 15.02
N VAL A 27 -6.18 0.20 14.14
CA VAL A 27 -4.90 0.86 14.38
C VAL A 27 -4.90 2.24 13.72
N ASN A 28 -4.41 3.23 14.45
CA ASN A 28 -4.04 4.52 13.90
C ASN A 28 -2.57 4.51 13.50
N TYR A 29 -2.29 5.08 12.34
CA TYR A 29 -0.95 5.26 11.79
C TYR A 29 -0.66 6.73 11.55
N GLN A 30 0.58 7.14 11.82
CA GLN A 30 1.15 8.33 11.22
C GLN A 30 1.60 8.01 9.80
N LEU A 31 1.12 8.77 8.82
CA LEU A 31 1.47 8.66 7.42
C LEU A 31 2.43 9.78 7.02
N THR A 32 3.50 9.41 6.32
CA THR A 32 4.39 10.33 5.61
C THR A 32 4.65 9.77 4.21
N THR A 33 4.43 10.57 3.17
CA THR A 33 4.81 10.28 1.78
C THR A 33 5.70 11.40 1.29
N ILE A 34 6.87 11.08 0.76
CA ILE A 34 7.82 12.01 0.17
C ILE A 34 7.95 11.64 -1.30
N VAL A 35 7.79 12.62 -2.19
CA VAL A 35 8.03 12.47 -3.63
C VAL A 35 9.09 13.48 -4.03
N LEU A 36 10.19 12.98 -4.57
CA LEU A 36 11.32 13.79 -5.04
C LEU A 36 11.58 13.51 -6.52
N SER A 37 11.87 14.55 -7.25
CA SER A 37 12.28 14.51 -8.66
C SER A 37 13.66 15.11 -8.81
N ARG A 38 14.51 14.44 -9.59
CA ARG A 38 15.88 14.83 -9.86
C ARG A 38 16.33 14.44 -11.26
N GLU A 39 17.44 15.01 -11.71
CA GLU A 39 18.12 14.56 -12.93
C GLU A 39 18.69 13.15 -12.72
N SER A 40 18.65 12.32 -13.78
CA SER A 40 19.26 10.97 -13.76
C SER A 40 20.78 11.05 -13.70
N GLY A 41 21.40 9.98 -13.20
CA GLY A 41 22.85 9.90 -12.96
C GLY A 41 23.20 9.89 -11.47
N ILE A 42 24.50 10.08 -11.19
CA ILE A 42 25.08 9.97 -9.84
C ILE A 42 24.33 10.91 -8.88
N PRO A 43 23.79 10.40 -7.75
CA PRO A 43 23.10 11.22 -6.77
C PRO A 43 24.00 12.37 -6.32
N LYS A 44 23.58 13.60 -6.60
CA LYS A 44 24.15 14.80 -5.98
C LYS A 44 23.28 15.13 -4.77
N SER A 45 23.89 15.55 -3.66
CA SER A 45 23.17 15.86 -2.42
C SER A 45 22.27 17.10 -2.51
N SER A 46 22.38 17.89 -3.58
CA SER A 46 21.63 19.12 -3.79
C SER A 46 20.92 19.14 -5.14
N GLY A 47 19.73 19.76 -5.17
CA GLY A 47 18.96 19.97 -6.40
C GLY A 47 17.66 19.17 -6.54
N ASP A 48 17.21 18.43 -5.55
CA ASP A 48 15.92 17.73 -5.67
C ASP A 48 14.75 18.69 -5.42
N VAL A 49 13.71 18.57 -6.24
CA VAL A 49 12.42 19.27 -6.05
C VAL A 49 11.33 18.25 -5.77
N GLY A 50 10.31 18.63 -5.02
CA GLY A 50 9.26 17.67 -4.72
C GLY A 50 8.29 18.15 -3.66
N PHE A 51 7.57 17.20 -3.08
CA PHE A 51 6.63 17.46 -2.01
C PHE A 51 6.65 16.34 -0.99
N GLN A 52 6.29 16.70 0.24
CA GLN A 52 5.96 15.77 1.29
C GLN A 52 4.49 15.93 1.59
N TYR A 53 3.84 14.82 1.90
CA TYR A 53 2.46 14.78 2.29
C TYR A 53 2.36 13.93 3.56
N THR A 54 1.77 14.49 4.62
CA THR A 54 1.56 13.78 5.89
C THR A 54 0.08 13.67 6.22
N GLY A 55 -0.25 12.79 7.14
CA GLY A 55 -1.58 12.69 7.70
C GLY A 55 -1.67 11.57 8.71
N GLU A 56 -2.88 11.28 9.15
CA GLU A 56 -3.18 10.12 9.98
C GLU A 56 -4.06 9.14 9.20
N LEU A 57 -3.81 7.86 9.38
CA LEU A 57 -4.60 6.80 8.78
C LEU A 57 -5.20 5.94 9.88
N SER A 58 -6.52 5.94 9.99
CA SER A 58 -7.27 5.02 10.85
C SER A 58 -7.67 3.81 10.03
N VAL A 59 -7.24 2.61 10.43
CA VAL A 59 -7.57 1.35 9.75
C VAL A 59 -8.20 0.39 10.75
N ALA A 60 -9.40 -0.11 10.47
CA ALA A 60 -10.09 -1.00 11.40
C ALA A 60 -10.88 -2.09 10.68
N ALA A 61 -10.98 -3.27 11.28
CA ALA A 61 -11.88 -4.31 10.81
C ALA A 61 -13.27 -4.07 11.37
N VAL A 62 -14.23 -3.78 10.48
CA VAL A 62 -15.59 -3.38 10.85
C VAL A 62 -16.61 -4.48 10.65
N TRP A 63 -16.31 -5.47 9.81
CA TRP A 63 -17.18 -6.62 9.52
C TRP A 63 -16.36 -7.83 9.11
N HIS A 64 -16.92 -9.03 9.27
CA HIS A 64 -16.39 -10.28 8.69
C HIS A 64 -17.53 -11.06 8.03
N ASP A 65 -17.20 -11.89 7.04
CA ASP A 65 -18.18 -12.79 6.45
C ASP A 65 -18.60 -13.85 7.49
N PRO A 66 -19.90 -14.00 7.79
CA PRO A 66 -20.38 -15.04 8.71
C PRO A 66 -20.07 -16.46 8.23
N LYS A 67 -19.84 -16.66 6.92
CA LYS A 67 -19.52 -17.95 6.30
C LYS A 67 -18.02 -18.19 6.13
N ASP A 68 -17.21 -17.14 6.21
CA ASP A 68 -15.76 -17.19 6.00
C ASP A 68 -15.07 -16.12 6.87
N LEU A 69 -14.62 -16.54 8.06
CA LEU A 69 -14.06 -15.63 9.07
C LEU A 69 -12.74 -14.97 8.63
N ASP A 70 -12.06 -15.52 7.62
CA ASP A 70 -10.85 -14.93 7.05
C ASP A 70 -11.17 -13.76 6.09
N THR A 71 -12.43 -13.66 5.66
CA THR A 71 -12.92 -12.53 4.86
C THR A 71 -13.42 -11.44 5.77
N ILE A 72 -12.76 -10.29 5.71
CA ILE A 72 -13.09 -9.12 6.52
C ILE A 72 -13.29 -7.88 5.65
N LEU A 73 -14.03 -6.92 6.20
CA LEU A 73 -14.11 -5.57 5.66
C LEU A 73 -13.23 -4.65 6.50
N LEU A 74 -12.16 -4.14 5.88
CA LEU A 74 -11.34 -3.09 6.48
C LEU A 74 -11.89 -1.73 6.10
N GLU A 75 -12.12 -0.87 7.08
CA GLU A 75 -12.40 0.55 6.92
C GLU A 75 -11.08 1.33 7.04
N ILE A 76 -10.80 2.19 6.07
CA ILE A 76 -9.61 3.06 6.07
C ILE A 76 -10.07 4.52 5.95
N LYS A 77 -9.67 5.35 6.92
CA LYS A 77 -9.95 6.80 6.92
C LYS A 77 -8.66 7.57 6.89
N LEU A 78 -8.56 8.48 5.93
CA LEU A 78 -7.51 9.47 5.88
C LEU A 78 -7.94 10.72 6.66
N ILE A 79 -7.12 11.12 7.63
CA ILE A 79 -7.44 12.16 8.60
C ILE A 79 -6.34 13.22 8.53
N ARG A 80 -6.75 14.49 8.52
CA ARG A 80 -5.88 15.68 8.53
C ARG A 80 -4.70 15.59 7.54
N PRO A 81 -4.97 15.38 6.24
CA PRO A 81 -3.91 15.41 5.24
C PRO A 81 -3.27 16.80 5.17
N GLN A 82 -1.94 16.88 5.12
CA GLN A 82 -1.20 18.14 4.98
C GLN A 82 -0.10 18.05 3.92
N LEU A 83 -0.07 19.00 2.99
CA LEU A 83 0.97 19.11 1.98
C LEU A 83 2.11 20.02 2.45
N TYR A 84 3.33 19.63 2.09
CA TYR A 84 4.53 20.43 2.21
C TYR A 84 5.29 20.39 0.88
N ILE A 85 5.88 21.50 0.48
CA ILE A 85 6.64 21.60 -0.78
C ILE A 85 8.12 21.81 -0.51
N LYS A 86 8.96 21.25 -1.37
CA LYS A 86 10.39 21.50 -1.43
C LYS A 86 10.73 22.10 -2.79
N SER A 87 11.22 23.33 -2.78
CA SER A 87 11.64 24.07 -3.97
C SER A 87 13.11 24.43 -3.88
N ARG A 88 13.83 24.37 -5.01
CA ARG A 88 15.23 24.86 -5.13
C ARG A 88 15.37 26.35 -4.83
N LYS A 89 14.29 27.13 -4.86
CA LYS A 89 14.29 28.59 -4.65
C LYS A 89 13.80 29.01 -3.26
N ALA A 90 13.52 28.07 -2.36
CA ALA A 90 13.04 28.40 -1.02
C ALA A 90 14.17 29.07 -0.21
N PRO A 91 13.89 30.16 0.53
CA PRO A 91 14.88 30.74 1.45
C PRO A 91 15.23 29.73 2.55
N GLU A 92 16.45 29.81 3.08
CA GLU A 92 16.90 28.91 4.15
C GLU A 92 15.99 29.00 5.40
N PRO A 93 15.78 27.88 6.12
CA PRO A 93 16.42 26.57 5.91
C PRO A 93 15.82 25.78 4.74
N GLU A 94 16.69 25.10 4.00
CA GLU A 94 16.27 24.12 2.99
C GLU A 94 15.38 23.05 3.63
N GLY A 95 14.23 22.75 3.02
CA GLY A 95 13.32 21.76 3.59
C GLY A 95 11.93 21.74 2.96
N PHE A 96 11.04 20.99 3.63
CA PHE A 96 9.62 20.92 3.31
C PHE A 96 8.87 22.02 4.07
N VAL A 97 8.26 22.94 3.33
CA VAL A 97 7.46 24.04 3.90
C VAL A 97 5.99 23.76 3.68
N GLU A 98 5.18 24.00 4.72
CA GLU A 98 3.74 23.79 4.67
C GLU A 98 3.08 24.58 3.53
N HIS A 99 2.13 23.94 2.84
CA HIS A 99 1.50 24.51 1.67
C HIS A 99 0.01 24.12 1.61
N SER A 100 -0.87 25.12 1.50
CA SER A 100 -2.31 24.89 1.28
C SER A 100 -2.55 24.18 -0.04
N SER A 101 -3.43 23.18 -0.10
CA SER A 101 -3.62 22.41 -1.32
C SER A 101 -5.02 21.82 -1.45
N LYS A 102 -5.30 21.16 -2.58
CA LYS A 102 -6.53 20.38 -2.75
C LYS A 102 -6.59 19.15 -1.84
N LEU A 103 -5.49 18.76 -1.17
CA LEU A 103 -5.53 17.69 -0.17
C LEU A 103 -6.42 18.07 1.02
N ASP A 104 -6.50 19.35 1.35
CA ASP A 104 -7.33 19.89 2.42
C ASP A 104 -8.83 19.71 2.13
N GLN A 105 -9.16 19.46 0.85
CA GLN A 105 -10.53 19.29 0.34
C GLN A 105 -10.84 17.82 0.02
N VAL A 106 -9.93 16.87 0.30
CA VAL A 106 -10.18 15.45 0.05
C VAL A 106 -11.37 15.02 0.92
N PRO A 107 -12.41 14.40 0.33
CA PRO A 107 -13.58 13.98 1.10
C PRO A 107 -13.16 13.06 2.25
N GLN A 108 -13.74 13.25 3.43
CA GLN A 108 -13.42 12.45 4.61
C GLN A 108 -14.08 11.07 4.62
N HIS A 109 -14.81 10.73 3.55
CA HIS A 109 -15.44 9.42 3.39
C HIS A 109 -14.40 8.29 3.51
N PRO A 110 -14.69 7.22 4.26
CA PRO A 110 -13.79 6.08 4.33
C PRO A 110 -13.69 5.35 2.99
N ILE A 111 -12.60 4.61 2.80
CA ILE A 111 -12.51 3.57 1.77
C ILE A 111 -12.63 2.21 2.46
N TYR A 112 -13.39 1.29 1.87
CA TYR A 112 -13.59 -0.04 2.42
C TYR A 112 -12.91 -1.09 1.54
N LEU A 113 -12.17 -2.02 2.16
CA LEU A 113 -11.48 -3.10 1.49
C LEU A 113 -12.07 -4.44 1.91
N LEU A 114 -12.60 -5.19 0.95
CA LEU A 114 -12.86 -6.60 1.17
C LEU A 114 -11.52 -7.33 1.11
N TRP A 115 -11.07 -7.79 2.27
CA TRP A 115 -9.74 -8.32 2.47
C TRP A 115 -9.83 -9.78 2.90
N ARG A 116 -8.98 -10.64 2.35
CA ARG A 116 -8.89 -12.05 2.73
C ARG A 116 -7.44 -12.51 2.69
N ASN A 117 -6.89 -12.94 3.82
CA ASN A 117 -5.56 -13.54 3.92
C ASN A 117 -4.46 -12.78 3.15
N GLY A 118 -4.43 -11.45 3.33
CA GLY A 118 -3.44 -10.56 2.72
C GLY A 118 -3.81 -10.03 1.34
N GLU A 119 -4.93 -10.47 0.76
CA GLU A 119 -5.37 -10.09 -0.58
C GLU A 119 -6.56 -9.11 -0.53
N ILE A 120 -6.53 -8.11 -1.41
CA ILE A 120 -7.64 -7.19 -1.61
C ILE A 120 -8.54 -7.75 -2.72
N LEU A 121 -9.72 -8.23 -2.35
CA LEU A 121 -10.70 -8.78 -3.28
C LEU A 121 -11.49 -7.68 -3.98
N LYS A 122 -11.90 -6.65 -3.22
CA LYS A 122 -12.69 -5.52 -3.72
C LYS A 122 -12.40 -4.25 -2.92
N VAL A 123 -12.59 -3.12 -3.59
CA VAL A 123 -12.46 -1.78 -3.00
C VAL A 123 -13.76 -1.03 -3.21
N PHE A 124 -14.34 -0.51 -2.13
CA PHE A 124 -15.56 0.31 -2.16
C PHE A 124 -15.22 1.75 -1.78
N LEU A 125 -15.70 2.69 -2.60
CA LEU A 125 -15.46 4.12 -2.49
C LEU A 125 -16.81 4.85 -2.56
N SER A 126 -16.89 6.02 -1.93
CA SER A 126 -18.05 6.90 -2.11
C SER A 126 -18.16 7.35 -3.58
N PRO A 127 -19.39 7.46 -4.13
CA PRO A 127 -19.60 8.01 -5.46
C PRO A 127 -19.18 9.49 -5.59
N ASP A 128 -19.07 10.22 -4.46
CA ASP A 128 -18.67 11.63 -4.44
C ASP A 128 -17.15 11.84 -4.55
N GLU A 129 -16.37 10.75 -4.62
CA GLU A 129 -14.92 10.84 -4.79
C GLU A 129 -14.55 11.37 -6.18
N THR A 130 -13.65 12.36 -6.20
CA THR A 130 -12.96 12.73 -7.44
C THR A 130 -12.03 11.58 -7.87
N ILE A 131 -11.67 11.54 -9.16
CA ILE A 131 -10.69 10.54 -9.66
C ILE A 131 -9.37 10.64 -8.88
N SER A 132 -8.91 11.86 -8.56
CA SER A 132 -7.67 12.11 -7.83
C SER A 132 -7.75 11.63 -6.38
N SER A 133 -8.83 11.94 -5.66
CA SER A 133 -9.00 11.49 -4.26
C SER A 133 -9.21 9.98 -4.17
N ALA A 134 -9.95 9.39 -5.11
CA ALA A 134 -10.10 7.94 -5.23
C ALA A 134 -8.74 7.26 -5.46
N ASN A 135 -7.90 7.79 -6.36
CA ASN A 135 -6.57 7.22 -6.63
C ASN A 135 -5.61 7.36 -5.44
N LEU A 136 -5.65 8.49 -4.73
CA LEU A 136 -4.90 8.67 -3.48
C LEU A 136 -5.28 7.57 -2.47
N LYS A 137 -6.58 7.38 -2.22
CA LYS A 137 -7.07 6.38 -1.26
C LYS A 137 -6.79 4.94 -1.71
N ARG A 138 -6.87 4.62 -3.01
CA ARG A 138 -6.45 3.31 -3.55
C ARG A 138 -4.95 3.05 -3.34
N GLY A 139 -4.11 4.08 -3.50
CA GLY A 139 -2.69 3.98 -3.19
C GLY A 139 -2.44 3.65 -1.71
N LEU A 140 -3.15 4.31 -0.80
CA LEU A 140 -3.06 4.01 0.64
C LEU A 140 -3.61 2.61 0.99
N ALA A 141 -4.72 2.22 0.37
CA ALA A 141 -5.30 0.89 0.54
C ALA A 141 -4.34 -0.23 0.10
N SER A 142 -3.58 0.00 -0.97
CA SER A 142 -2.63 -0.98 -1.54
C SER A 142 -1.53 -1.39 -0.56
N LEU A 143 -1.25 -0.57 0.46
CA LEU A 143 -0.29 -0.88 1.53
C LEU A 143 -0.78 -2.00 2.45
N PHE A 144 -2.09 -2.25 2.50
CA PHE A 144 -2.68 -3.31 3.32
C PHE A 144 -2.83 -4.63 2.54
N GLN A 145 -2.31 -4.70 1.31
CA GLN A 145 -2.12 -5.94 0.56
C GLN A 145 -0.73 -6.52 0.86
N TYR A 146 -0.64 -7.29 1.95
CA TYR A 146 0.59 -7.92 2.41
C TYR A 146 0.34 -9.38 2.79
N LYS A 147 1.28 -10.26 2.46
CA LYS A 147 1.25 -11.67 2.85
C LYS A 147 2.37 -11.94 3.85
N THR A 148 2.10 -12.86 4.76
CA THR A 148 3.07 -13.23 5.81
C THR A 148 3.90 -14.46 5.46
N LEU A 149 3.54 -15.15 4.38
CA LEU A 149 4.24 -16.31 3.88
C LEU A 149 5.11 -15.92 2.69
N ASP A 150 6.32 -16.45 2.68
CA ASP A 150 7.25 -16.26 1.58
C ASP A 150 6.73 -16.93 0.32
N GLY A 151 7.01 -16.31 -0.83
CA GLY A 151 6.59 -16.85 -2.10
C GLY A 151 6.45 -15.83 -3.22
N HIS A 152 6.11 -16.36 -4.39
CA HIS A 152 5.80 -15.58 -5.58
C HIS A 152 4.31 -15.57 -5.81
N HIS A 153 3.77 -14.38 -6.05
CA HIS A 153 2.35 -14.14 -6.22
C HIS A 153 2.09 -13.20 -7.40
N GLN A 154 0.84 -13.16 -7.84
CA GLN A 154 0.35 -12.15 -8.74
C GLN A 154 -0.65 -11.28 -7.97
N GLU A 155 -0.46 -9.97 -8.00
CA GLU A 155 -1.28 -9.04 -7.22
C GLU A 155 -1.73 -7.88 -8.10
N HIS A 156 -2.98 -7.45 -7.90
CA HIS A 156 -3.54 -6.29 -8.56
C HIS A 156 -3.76 -5.17 -7.54
N ASP A 157 -2.97 -4.09 -7.67
CA ASP A 157 -3.03 -2.95 -6.76
C ASP A 157 -2.98 -1.61 -7.53
N ALA A 158 -2.68 -0.49 -6.86
CA ALA A 158 -2.57 0.82 -7.51
C ALA A 158 -1.54 0.89 -8.65
N SER A 159 -0.55 -0.02 -8.69
CA SER A 159 0.44 -0.17 -9.76
C SER A 159 -0.03 -1.08 -10.91
N GLY A 160 -1.28 -1.57 -10.87
CA GLY A 160 -1.82 -2.52 -11.83
C GLY A 160 -1.53 -3.98 -11.45
N LEU A 161 -1.50 -4.87 -12.45
CA LEU A 161 -1.21 -6.30 -12.22
C LEU A 161 0.30 -6.54 -12.19
N CYS A 162 0.86 -6.88 -11.02
CA CYS A 162 2.28 -7.10 -10.80
C CYS A 162 2.60 -8.55 -10.43
N LYS A 163 3.82 -8.99 -10.76
CA LYS A 163 4.44 -10.15 -10.10
C LYS A 163 5.10 -9.68 -8.81
N VAL A 164 4.80 -10.34 -7.71
CA VAL A 164 5.24 -9.93 -6.38
C VAL A 164 6.01 -11.07 -5.72
N THR A 165 7.09 -10.74 -5.02
CA THR A 165 7.84 -11.68 -4.19
C THR A 165 7.79 -11.21 -2.74
N TYR A 166 7.44 -12.12 -1.83
CA TYR A 166 7.55 -11.92 -0.39
C TYR A 166 8.72 -12.73 0.17
N GLU A 167 9.54 -12.08 1.00
CA GLU A 167 10.67 -12.71 1.70
C GLU A 167 10.71 -12.26 3.16
N SER A 168 10.71 -13.22 4.08
CA SER A 168 10.85 -13.00 5.51
C SER A 168 12.32 -12.73 5.84
N ARG A 169 12.58 -11.58 6.46
CA ARG A 169 13.92 -11.20 6.95
C ARG A 169 14.13 -11.61 8.39
N THR A 170 13.07 -11.50 9.19
CA THR A 170 13.00 -11.92 10.59
C THR A 170 11.60 -12.48 10.85
N PRO A 171 11.30 -13.08 12.02
CA PRO A 171 9.95 -13.55 12.35
C PRO A 171 8.85 -12.48 12.27
N HIS A 172 9.20 -11.20 12.34
CA HIS A 172 8.27 -10.07 12.33
C HIS A 172 8.61 -9.03 11.26
N THR A 173 9.52 -9.32 10.33
CA THR A 173 9.91 -8.40 9.26
C THR A 173 9.81 -9.10 7.92
N ILE A 174 9.02 -8.55 7.02
CA ILE A 174 8.75 -9.12 5.69
C ILE A 174 9.04 -8.07 4.65
N THR A 175 9.65 -8.50 3.55
CA THR A 175 9.91 -7.64 2.40
C THR A 175 9.05 -8.06 1.22
N LYS A 176 8.54 -7.06 0.49
CA LYS A 176 7.72 -7.21 -0.72
C LYS A 176 8.45 -6.52 -1.86
N SER A 177 8.77 -7.23 -2.93
CA SER A 177 9.23 -6.62 -4.18
C SER A 177 8.19 -6.79 -5.28
N LYS A 178 7.98 -5.76 -6.11
CA LYS A 178 7.06 -5.81 -7.26
C LYS A 178 7.83 -5.70 -8.57
N HIS A 179 7.51 -6.56 -9.52
CA HIS A 179 8.14 -6.66 -10.83
C HIS A 179 7.08 -6.83 -11.92
N HIS A 180 7.43 -6.49 -13.16
CA HIS A 180 6.58 -6.70 -14.35
C HIS A 180 5.14 -6.20 -14.17
N CYS A 181 4.99 -5.01 -13.58
CA CYS A 181 3.68 -4.40 -13.37
C CYS A 181 3.06 -3.96 -14.70
N ASN A 182 1.93 -4.57 -15.05
CA ASN A 182 1.09 -4.13 -16.16
C ASN A 182 0.26 -2.93 -15.69
N VAL A 183 0.86 -1.75 -15.72
CA VAL A 183 0.10 -0.51 -15.72
C VAL A 183 -0.66 -0.48 -17.04
N ASN A 184 -1.89 0.03 -17.07
CA ASN A 184 -2.63 0.16 -18.34
C ASN A 184 -1.94 1.22 -19.21
N LEU A 185 -0.91 0.80 -19.95
CA LEU A 185 0.04 1.61 -20.71
C LEU A 185 -0.56 2.16 -22.01
N SER A 186 -1.89 2.27 -22.10
CA SER A 186 -2.55 3.00 -23.18
C SER A 186 -2.03 4.44 -23.30
N GLN A 187 -1.37 4.96 -22.26
CA GLN A 187 -0.65 6.24 -22.21
C GLN A 187 0.82 6.21 -22.72
N LEU A 188 1.50 5.05 -22.79
CA LEU A 188 2.83 4.92 -23.41
C LEU A 188 2.77 4.65 -24.93
N ARG A 189 1.59 4.78 -25.56
CA ARG A 189 1.38 4.53 -27.00
C ARG A 189 2.23 5.38 -27.94
N ASN A 190 2.90 6.42 -27.44
CA ASN A 190 3.71 7.35 -28.23
C ASN A 190 5.21 7.11 -28.03
N GLN A 191 5.68 5.86 -28.16
CA GLN A 191 7.12 5.59 -28.24
C GLN A 191 7.64 5.91 -29.64
N HIS A 192 8.85 6.46 -29.72
CA HIS A 192 9.48 6.72 -31.00
C HIS A 192 9.77 5.38 -31.73
N PRO A 193 9.42 5.24 -33.02
CA PRO A 193 9.56 3.96 -33.73
C PRO A 193 11.03 3.52 -33.88
N ASN A 194 11.96 4.47 -33.96
CA ASN A 194 13.40 4.19 -33.88
C ASN A 194 13.82 3.98 -32.40
N PRO A 195 14.31 2.79 -32.01
CA PRO A 195 14.73 2.49 -30.63
C PRO A 195 15.83 3.40 -30.09
N ILE A 196 16.71 3.92 -30.97
CA ILE A 196 17.81 4.83 -30.57
C ILE A 196 17.25 6.16 -30.06
N LEU A 197 16.18 6.65 -30.68
CA LEU A 197 15.47 7.86 -30.26
C LEU A 197 14.38 7.56 -29.21
N GLY A 198 14.34 6.33 -28.72
CA GLY A 198 13.43 5.88 -27.70
C GLY A 198 13.84 6.34 -26.30
N VAL A 199 12.93 6.08 -25.36
CA VAL A 199 13.10 6.33 -23.94
C VAL A 199 13.07 5.00 -23.21
N LYS A 200 13.97 4.80 -22.26
CA LYS A 200 13.97 3.66 -21.34
C LYS A 200 13.29 4.09 -20.04
N LEU A 201 12.36 3.26 -19.54
CA LEU A 201 11.77 3.40 -18.21
C LEU A 201 12.17 2.19 -17.37
N ASP A 202 12.97 2.42 -16.34
CA ASP A 202 13.29 1.43 -15.31
C ASP A 202 12.49 1.78 -14.05
N SER A 203 11.89 0.77 -13.42
CA SER A 203 11.04 0.97 -12.23
C SER A 203 11.31 -0.07 -11.16
N THR A 204 11.64 0.41 -9.96
CA THR A 204 11.88 -0.41 -8.77
C THR A 204 10.80 -0.12 -7.74
N ARG A 205 10.21 -1.17 -7.18
CA ARG A 205 9.15 -1.08 -6.16
C ARG A 205 9.44 -2.08 -5.06
N PHE A 206 9.59 -1.58 -3.84
CA PHE A 206 9.97 -2.37 -2.69
C PHE A 206 9.26 -1.88 -1.45
N ALA A 207 8.82 -2.79 -0.57
CA ALA A 207 8.27 -2.44 0.73
C ALA A 207 8.79 -3.35 1.84
N VAL A 208 8.94 -2.79 3.03
CA VAL A 208 9.28 -3.50 4.26
C VAL A 208 8.11 -3.37 5.22
N TYR A 209 7.65 -4.49 5.75
CA TYR A 209 6.60 -4.60 6.74
C TYR A 209 7.23 -5.08 8.04
N THR A 210 7.09 -4.29 9.10
CA THR A 210 7.35 -4.74 10.47
C THR A 210 6.01 -5.03 11.13
N LEU A 211 5.83 -6.25 11.63
CA LEU A 211 4.57 -6.76 12.15
C LEU A 211 4.62 -6.92 13.67
N ASP A 212 3.47 -6.85 14.33
CA ASP A 212 3.35 -7.27 15.72
C ASP A 212 3.16 -8.80 15.84
N PRO A 213 3.09 -9.37 17.06
CA PRO A 213 2.84 -10.82 17.25
C PRO A 213 1.47 -11.30 16.74
N SER A 214 0.55 -10.38 16.43
CA SER A 214 -0.74 -10.64 15.80
C SER A 214 -0.68 -10.46 14.28
N LEU A 215 0.51 -10.26 13.71
CA LEU A 215 0.75 -10.10 12.28
C LEU A 215 0.13 -8.83 11.68
N ILE A 216 -0.18 -7.82 12.50
CA ILE A 216 -0.64 -6.51 12.05
C ILE A 216 0.58 -5.60 11.85
N PRO A 217 0.67 -4.82 10.76
CA PRO A 217 1.79 -3.93 10.53
C PRO A 217 1.88 -2.87 11.62
N THR A 218 3.04 -2.78 12.27
CA THR A 218 3.42 -1.68 13.16
C THR A 218 4.19 -0.61 12.40
N LYS A 219 4.90 -0.99 11.33
CA LYS A 219 5.59 -0.08 10.42
C LYS A 219 5.51 -0.62 8.99
N ILE A 220 5.25 0.26 8.03
CA ILE A 220 5.35 -0.02 6.60
C ILE A 220 6.26 1.02 5.98
N GLU A 221 7.31 0.59 5.28
CA GLU A 221 8.22 1.44 4.54
C GLU A 221 8.21 1.02 3.08
N GLU A 222 7.62 1.82 2.21
CA GLU A 222 7.55 1.60 0.77
C GLU A 222 8.47 2.59 0.05
N THR A 223 9.26 2.08 -0.89
CA THR A 223 10.10 2.87 -1.80
C THR A 223 9.75 2.49 -3.23
N GLU A 224 9.44 3.50 -4.04
CA GLU A 224 9.21 3.38 -5.47
C GLU A 224 10.13 4.36 -6.21
N ILE A 225 10.85 3.86 -7.22
CA ILE A 225 11.80 4.64 -8.01
C ILE A 225 11.45 4.42 -9.48
N HIS A 226 11.25 5.51 -10.22
CA HIS A 226 11.10 5.50 -11.67
C HIS A 226 12.23 6.31 -12.29
N GLU A 227 13.02 5.65 -13.13
CA GLU A 227 14.09 6.29 -13.88
C GLU A 227 13.73 6.27 -15.37
N VAL A 228 13.76 7.46 -15.97
CA VAL A 228 13.46 7.70 -17.38
C VAL A 228 14.72 8.25 -18.05
N THR A 229 15.27 7.55 -19.03
CA THR A 229 16.52 7.94 -19.72
C THR A 229 16.37 7.87 -21.24
N LEU A 230 17.12 8.71 -21.97
CA LEU A 230 17.22 8.61 -23.42
C LEU A 230 18.11 7.43 -23.83
N GLN A 231 17.65 6.61 -24.77
CA GLN A 231 18.43 5.44 -25.23
C GLN A 231 19.74 5.84 -25.90
N ALA A 232 19.75 6.90 -26.73
CA ALA A 232 20.96 7.42 -27.38
C ALA A 232 21.93 8.15 -26.43
N LYS A 233 21.45 8.59 -25.26
CA LYS A 233 22.21 9.43 -24.32
C LYS A 233 21.75 9.20 -22.88
N PRO A 234 22.12 8.07 -22.25
CA PRO A 234 21.57 7.66 -20.95
C PRO A 234 21.83 8.64 -19.80
N GLU A 235 22.83 9.51 -19.90
CA GLU A 235 23.08 10.59 -18.95
C GLU A 235 22.00 11.70 -18.96
N VAL A 236 21.16 11.74 -19.99
CA VAL A 236 19.99 12.63 -20.05
C VAL A 236 18.76 11.86 -19.62
N GLY A 237 18.25 12.21 -18.44
CA GLY A 237 17.08 11.57 -17.88
C GLY A 237 16.59 12.24 -16.59
N ALA A 238 15.55 11.65 -16.02
CA ALA A 238 14.99 12.07 -14.75
C ALA A 238 14.66 10.85 -13.88
N THR A 239 14.85 11.00 -12.58
CA THR A 239 14.45 10.02 -11.57
C THR A 239 13.38 10.62 -10.68
N VAL A 240 12.29 9.88 -10.48
CA VAL A 240 11.27 10.17 -9.47
C VAL A 240 11.36 9.11 -8.39
N THR A 241 11.61 9.53 -7.16
CA THR A 241 11.65 8.66 -5.98
C THR A 241 10.48 9.00 -5.08
N THR A 242 9.68 7.98 -4.74
CA THR A 242 8.65 8.05 -3.73
C THR A 242 9.06 7.20 -2.54
N GLN A 243 9.01 7.78 -1.34
CA GLN A 243 9.15 7.06 -0.08
C GLN A 243 7.87 7.26 0.74
N ARG A 244 7.29 6.17 1.22
CA ARG A 244 6.11 6.20 2.06
C ARG A 244 6.35 5.42 3.34
N ILE A 245 5.99 6.03 4.46
CA ILE A 245 6.16 5.48 5.79
C ILE A 245 4.81 5.54 6.51
N LEU A 246 4.34 4.39 6.99
CA LEU A 246 3.27 4.30 7.97
C LEU A 246 3.85 3.79 9.27
N GLN A 247 3.62 4.50 10.36
CA GLN A 247 4.08 4.11 11.69
C GLN A 247 2.88 4.05 12.63
N LYS A 248 2.66 2.90 13.28
CA LYS A 248 1.58 2.71 14.26
C LYS A 248 1.75 3.70 15.41
N THR A 249 0.67 4.40 15.75
CA THR A 249 0.61 5.34 16.87
C THR A 249 -0.25 4.81 18.01
N ALA A 250 -1.41 4.22 17.71
CA ALA A 250 -2.32 3.68 18.72
C ALA A 250 -3.15 2.51 18.19
N SER A 251 -3.55 1.60 19.07
CA SER A 251 -4.63 0.65 18.80
C SER A 251 -5.97 1.31 19.15
N ILE A 252 -7.01 1.02 18.37
CA ILE A 252 -8.35 1.59 18.56
C ILE A 252 -9.41 0.48 18.58
N THR A 253 -10.57 0.79 19.17
CA THR A 253 -11.78 -0.03 19.11
C THR A 253 -12.81 0.70 18.26
N VAL A 254 -13.53 -0.02 17.41
CA VAL A 254 -14.58 0.53 16.53
C VAL A 254 -15.86 -0.28 16.64
N SER A 255 -16.98 0.35 16.31
CA SER A 255 -18.26 -0.35 16.21
C SER A 255 -18.22 -1.37 15.08
N ARG A 256 -18.87 -2.51 15.33
CA ARG A 256 -19.07 -3.56 14.33
C ARG A 256 -20.28 -3.19 13.47
N ILE A 257 -20.23 -3.60 12.22
CA ILE A 257 -21.33 -3.49 11.28
C ILE A 257 -22.01 -4.85 11.21
N ASP A 258 -23.34 -4.85 11.22
CA ASP A 258 -24.13 -6.06 11.01
C ASP A 258 -24.39 -6.27 9.51
N GLY A 259 -24.44 -7.53 9.09
CA GLY A 259 -24.74 -7.87 7.70
C GLY A 259 -24.56 -9.36 7.43
N SER A 260 -25.57 -9.98 6.81
CA SER A 260 -25.55 -11.42 6.50
C SER A 260 -24.57 -11.76 5.37
N ASN A 261 -24.23 -10.77 4.56
CA ASN A 261 -23.32 -10.83 3.43
C ASN A 261 -22.73 -9.44 3.15
N ILE A 262 -21.74 -9.36 2.25
CA ILE A 262 -21.05 -8.10 1.96
C ILE A 262 -21.97 -7.00 1.39
N ARG A 263 -23.02 -7.34 0.62
CA ARG A 263 -23.94 -6.32 0.08
C ARG A 263 -24.74 -5.70 1.21
N ASP A 264 -25.25 -6.50 2.13
CA ASP A 264 -25.97 -6.03 3.31
C ASP A 264 -25.06 -5.16 4.18
N ALA A 265 -23.82 -5.59 4.43
CA ALA A 265 -22.87 -4.84 5.25
C ALA A 265 -22.54 -3.46 4.63
N ILE A 266 -22.34 -3.40 3.31
CA ILE A 266 -22.13 -2.13 2.59
C ILE A 266 -23.39 -1.25 2.58
N ALA A 267 -24.58 -1.84 2.52
CA ALA A 267 -25.84 -1.08 2.58
C ALA A 267 -26.02 -0.34 3.92
N HIS A 268 -25.54 -0.91 5.04
CA HIS A 268 -25.55 -0.23 6.35
C HIS A 268 -24.55 0.93 6.45
N LEU A 269 -23.63 1.08 5.49
CA LEU A 269 -22.64 2.15 5.43
C LEU A 269 -23.09 3.34 4.59
N GLN A 270 -24.15 3.17 3.80
CA GLN A 270 -24.76 4.27 3.05
C GLN A 270 -25.74 5.02 3.97
N PRO A 271 -25.61 6.36 4.11
CA PRO A 271 -26.58 7.16 4.85
C PRO A 271 -27.97 7.14 4.22
#